data_AF-F5XIG5-F1
#
_entry.id   AF-F5XIG5-F1
#
_cell.length_a   1.000
_cell.length_b   1.000
_cell.length_c   1.000
_cell.angle_alpha   90.00
_cell.angle_beta   90.00
_cell.angle_gamma   90.00
#
_symmetry.space_group_name_H-M   'P 1'
#
loop_
_entity.id
_entity.type
_entity.pdbx_description
1 polymer ?
#
loop_
_entity_poly.entity_id
_entity_poly.type
_entity_poly.pdbx_seq_one_letter_code
_entity_poly.pdbx_strand_id
1 'polypeptide(L)'
;MKLGLSQLIDPRLLPLVDTTRAFYEKCGPGRGPSTWDELQSARDVARPPAPSNPPAVTEVVGCGDRTVPVRIHSPTPAAPNRRAEPDISPIYADLANLPPVLIVEEDILLDDNLAMAARRSAAGIDIDLRVYPAAPHGFTAHETFVARAALEDIHLWLGSRFGRNASSVSSMEPEANGLVLLPAVPGQVITDEMVVEARLDG
;
A
#
# COMPACT_ATOMS: atom_id res chain seq x y z
N MET A 1 -17.94 -1.90 -19.40
CA MET A 1 -17.55 -0.79 -18.50
C MET A 1 -16.62 0.14 -19.27
N LYS A 2 -16.68 1.47 -19.08
CA LYS A 2 -15.64 2.39 -19.57
C LYS A 2 -14.74 2.73 -18.39
N LEU A 3 -13.50 2.22 -18.39
CA LEU A 3 -12.47 2.56 -17.43
C LEU A 3 -11.56 3.61 -18.07
N GLY A 4 -11.78 4.89 -17.74
CA GLY A 4 -10.81 5.94 -18.02
C GLY A 4 -9.92 6.16 -16.80
N LEU A 5 -8.60 6.25 -16.99
CA LEU A 5 -7.65 6.51 -15.89
C LEU A 5 -8.00 7.78 -15.09
N SER A 6 -8.50 8.81 -15.78
CA SER A 6 -9.01 10.06 -15.18
C SER A 6 -10.32 9.93 -14.38
N GLN A 7 -10.88 8.72 -14.27
CA GLN A 7 -12.01 8.39 -13.38
C GLN A 7 -11.58 7.54 -12.17
N LEU A 8 -10.32 7.10 -12.11
CA LEU A 8 -9.77 6.27 -11.03
C LEU A 8 -9.01 7.10 -9.98
N ILE A 9 -8.55 8.30 -10.35
CA ILE A 9 -8.00 9.30 -9.43
C ILE A 9 -9.14 10.24 -9.04
N ASP A 10 -9.46 10.32 -7.75
CA ASP A 10 -10.39 11.31 -7.23
C ASP A 10 -9.78 12.73 -7.34
N PRO A 11 -10.46 13.72 -7.96
CA PRO A 11 -9.96 15.09 -8.06
C PRO A 11 -9.60 15.75 -6.72
N ARG A 12 -10.18 15.30 -5.59
CA ARG A 12 -9.80 15.72 -4.22
C ARG A 12 -8.32 15.47 -3.90
N LEU A 13 -7.69 14.49 -4.55
CA LEU A 13 -6.31 14.08 -4.29
C LEU A 13 -5.28 14.93 -5.04
N LEU A 14 -5.67 15.60 -6.14
CA LEU A 14 -4.75 16.36 -6.99
C LEU A 14 -4.00 17.50 -6.24
N PRO A 15 -4.64 18.28 -5.32
CA PRO A 15 -3.93 19.27 -4.50
C PRO A 15 -2.94 18.68 -3.48
N LEU A 16 -2.97 17.36 -3.25
CA LEU A 16 -2.12 16.67 -2.27
C LEU A 16 -0.84 16.10 -2.89
N VAL A 17 -0.70 16.15 -4.21
CA VAL A 17 0.39 15.50 -4.95
C VAL A 17 1.75 16.07 -4.56
N ASP A 18 1.92 17.38 -4.62
CA ASP A 18 3.24 18.00 -4.42
C ASP A 18 3.65 18.04 -2.93
N THR A 19 2.70 18.09 -2.00
CA THR A 19 2.98 17.92 -0.56
C THR A 19 3.37 16.46 -0.23
N THR A 20 2.80 15.48 -0.95
CA THR A 20 3.16 14.06 -0.82
C THR A 20 4.55 13.79 -1.41
N ARG A 21 4.89 14.37 -2.57
CA ARG A 21 6.26 14.35 -3.12
C ARG A 21 7.28 14.95 -2.14
N ALA A 22 7.02 16.17 -1.67
CA ALA A 22 7.90 16.88 -0.73
C ALA A 22 7.99 16.24 0.67
N PHE A 23 7.13 15.26 0.98
CA PHE A 23 7.29 14.35 2.11
C PHE A 23 8.26 13.21 1.77
N TYR A 24 8.02 12.47 0.68
CA TYR A 24 8.87 11.33 0.31
C TYR A 24 10.29 11.72 -0.11
N GLU A 25 10.50 12.92 -0.65
CA GLU A 25 11.84 13.50 -0.89
C GLU A 25 12.64 13.69 0.42
N LYS A 26 11.97 13.84 1.57
CA LYS A 26 12.58 13.93 2.91
C LYS A 26 12.70 12.57 3.58
N CYS A 27 11.85 11.60 3.21
CA CYS A 27 11.98 10.20 3.61
C CYS A 27 13.14 9.53 2.88
N GLY A 28 14.37 9.90 3.27
CA GLY A 28 15.58 9.24 2.77
C GLY A 28 15.49 7.72 2.96
N PRO A 29 15.99 6.93 2.00
CA PRO A 29 15.90 5.47 2.06
C PRO A 29 16.60 4.96 3.33
N GLY A 30 16.01 3.94 3.95
CA GLY A 30 16.57 3.31 5.15
C GLY A 30 18.04 2.94 4.92
N ARG A 31 18.94 3.41 5.79
CA ARG A 31 20.39 3.31 5.62
C ARG A 31 20.84 1.85 5.68
N GLY A 32 20.91 1.21 4.51
CA GLY A 32 21.57 -0.08 4.32
C GLY A 32 23.09 0.02 4.49
N PRO A 33 23.79 -1.12 4.46
CA PRO A 33 25.24 -1.15 4.66
C PRO A 33 26.03 -0.27 3.69
N SER A 34 26.87 0.59 4.28
CA SER A 34 27.70 1.59 3.59
C SER A 34 29.17 1.20 3.45
N THR A 35 29.63 0.21 4.24
CA THR A 35 30.98 -0.37 4.18
C THR A 35 30.91 -1.88 3.95
N TRP A 36 32.05 -2.47 3.56
CA TRP A 36 32.15 -3.93 3.45
C TRP A 36 31.90 -4.63 4.78
N ASP A 37 32.47 -4.13 5.88
CA ASP A 37 32.37 -4.75 7.20
C ASP A 37 30.93 -4.67 7.76
N GLU A 38 30.23 -3.57 7.46
CA GLU A 38 28.80 -3.40 7.78
C GLU A 38 27.93 -4.37 6.97
N LEU A 39 28.27 -4.59 5.69
CA LEU A 39 27.58 -5.53 4.81
C LEU A 39 27.85 -6.99 5.21
N GLN A 40 29.06 -7.30 5.68
CA GLN A 40 29.41 -8.62 6.18
C GLN A 40 28.73 -8.90 7.52
N SER A 41 28.79 -7.96 8.47
CA SER A 41 28.07 -8.06 9.76
C SER A 41 26.55 -8.27 9.57
N ALA A 42 25.94 -7.55 8.61
CA ALA A 42 24.52 -7.71 8.29
C ALA A 42 24.19 -9.08 7.67
N ARG A 43 25.14 -9.71 6.96
CA ARG A 43 25.00 -11.06 6.38
C ARG A 43 25.22 -12.16 7.41
N ASP A 44 26.17 -11.99 8.32
CA ASP A 44 26.51 -12.99 9.34
C ASP A 44 25.38 -13.17 10.38
N VAL A 45 24.57 -12.11 10.60
CA VAL A 45 23.35 -12.16 11.42
C VAL A 45 22.13 -12.69 10.64
N ALA A 46 22.15 -12.66 9.31
CA ALA A 46 21.03 -13.10 8.48
C ALA A 46 20.94 -14.64 8.43
N ARG A 47 19.74 -15.19 8.63
CA ARG A 47 19.49 -16.63 8.42
C ARG A 47 19.82 -16.99 6.96
N PRO A 48 20.64 -18.02 6.70
CA PRO A 48 20.89 -18.49 5.34
C PRO A 48 19.57 -18.86 4.64
N PRO A 49 19.32 -18.39 3.40
CA PRO A 49 18.12 -18.76 2.66
C PRO A 49 18.11 -20.27 2.37
N ALA A 50 16.92 -20.85 2.31
CA ALA A 50 16.77 -22.26 1.94
C ALA A 50 17.42 -22.54 0.57
N PRO A 51 18.09 -23.69 0.38
CA PRO A 51 18.62 -24.08 -0.92
C PRO A 51 17.52 -24.07 -1.99
N SER A 52 17.81 -23.49 -3.17
CA SER A 52 16.86 -23.55 -4.27
C SER A 52 16.74 -24.98 -4.81
N ASN A 53 15.55 -25.34 -5.27
CA ASN A 53 15.31 -26.58 -5.99
C ASN A 53 14.70 -26.25 -7.37
N PRO A 54 15.42 -26.47 -8.50
CA PRO A 54 16.78 -27.02 -8.58
C PRO A 54 17.85 -26.09 -7.96
N PRO A 55 19.03 -26.63 -7.60
CA PRO A 55 20.16 -25.81 -7.18
C PRO A 55 20.62 -24.90 -8.33
N ALA A 56 21.08 -23.69 -7.98
CA ALA A 56 21.69 -22.80 -8.95
C ALA A 56 23.03 -23.38 -9.46
N VAL A 57 23.33 -23.18 -10.74
CA VAL A 57 24.68 -23.40 -11.26
C VAL A 57 25.55 -22.21 -10.87
N THR A 58 26.76 -22.43 -10.39
CA THR A 58 27.72 -21.34 -10.14
C THR A 58 28.73 -21.27 -11.28
N GLU A 59 28.79 -20.14 -11.96
CA GLU A 59 29.73 -19.85 -13.05
C GLU A 59 30.62 -18.67 -12.66
N VAL A 60 31.93 -18.73 -12.95
CA VAL A 60 32.86 -17.64 -12.62
C VAL A 60 33.01 -16.72 -13.83
N VAL A 61 32.40 -15.54 -13.75
CA VAL A 61 32.44 -14.54 -14.82
C VAL A 61 33.60 -13.58 -14.58
N GLY A 62 34.43 -13.37 -15.61
CA GLY A 62 35.57 -12.45 -15.58
C GLY A 62 35.31 -11.16 -16.37
N CYS A 63 35.78 -10.03 -15.85
CA CYS A 63 35.82 -8.75 -16.57
C CYS A 63 37.06 -7.95 -16.12
N GLY A 64 37.99 -7.69 -17.05
CA GLY A 64 39.29 -7.09 -16.73
C GLY A 64 40.10 -7.96 -15.77
N ASP A 65 40.55 -7.37 -14.67
CA ASP A 65 41.27 -8.00 -13.56
C ASP A 65 40.35 -8.70 -12.54
N ARG A 66 39.03 -8.62 -12.70
CA ARG A 66 38.04 -9.06 -11.70
C ARG A 66 37.33 -10.35 -12.12
N THR A 67 37.15 -11.26 -11.18
CA THR A 67 36.35 -12.49 -11.35
C THR A 67 35.29 -12.57 -10.25
N VAL A 68 34.06 -12.92 -10.61
CA VAL A 68 32.92 -13.01 -9.68
C VAL A 68 32.17 -14.33 -9.89
N PRO A 69 31.90 -15.13 -8.84
CA PRO A 69 31.03 -16.29 -8.94
C PRO A 69 29.56 -15.84 -9.02
N VAL A 70 28.94 -16.08 -10.18
CA VAL A 70 27.53 -15.79 -10.47
C VAL A 70 26.71 -17.05 -10.26
N ARG A 71 25.61 -16.95 -9.49
CA ARG A 71 24.64 -18.05 -9.30
C ARG A 71 23.50 -17.93 -10.32
N ILE A 72 23.49 -18.83 -11.29
CA ILE A 72 22.52 -18.88 -12.38
C ILE A 72 21.38 -19.83 -12.00
N HIS A 73 20.16 -19.29 -11.91
CA HIS A 73 18.94 -20.04 -11.66
C HIS A 73 18.17 -20.29 -12.97
N SER A 74 18.53 -21.37 -13.66
CA SER A 74 17.87 -21.75 -14.92
C SER A 74 16.39 -22.16 -14.69
N PRO A 75 15.43 -21.70 -15.52
CA PRO A 75 14.04 -22.18 -15.44
C PRO A 75 13.96 -23.68 -15.76
N THR A 76 13.34 -24.48 -14.89
CA THR A 76 13.17 -25.92 -15.11
C THR A 76 12.12 -26.18 -16.21
N PRO A 77 12.46 -26.72 -17.39
CA PRO A 77 11.50 -26.90 -18.48
C PRO A 77 10.48 -28.03 -18.24
N ALA A 78 10.70 -28.86 -17.22
CA ALA A 78 9.84 -30.00 -16.86
C ALA A 78 8.80 -29.69 -15.77
N ALA A 79 8.80 -28.47 -15.21
CA ALA A 79 7.69 -28.01 -14.37
C ALA A 79 6.63 -27.35 -15.27
N PRO A 80 5.32 -27.48 -14.95
CA PRO A 80 4.34 -26.53 -15.49
C PRO A 80 4.75 -25.10 -15.10
N ASN A 81 4.28 -24.09 -15.85
CA ASN A 81 4.61 -22.71 -15.52
C ASN A 81 4.01 -22.33 -14.15
N ARG A 82 4.82 -22.42 -13.09
CA ARG A 82 4.45 -22.10 -11.71
C ARG A 82 3.83 -20.70 -11.57
N ARG A 83 4.24 -19.73 -12.40
CA ARG A 83 3.67 -18.38 -12.45
C ARG A 83 2.30 -18.30 -13.15
N ALA A 84 1.74 -19.44 -13.54
CA ALA A 84 0.36 -19.60 -14.01
C ALA A 84 -0.44 -20.61 -13.16
N GLU A 85 0.13 -21.13 -12.08
CA GLU A 85 -0.62 -21.90 -11.07
C GLU A 85 -1.48 -20.90 -10.25
N PRO A 86 -2.82 -21.07 -10.16
CA PRO A 86 -3.70 -20.13 -9.46
C PRO A 86 -3.29 -19.78 -8.03
N ASP A 87 -2.78 -20.77 -7.28
CA ASP A 87 -2.33 -20.61 -5.89
C ASP A 87 -1.03 -19.79 -5.75
N ILE A 88 -0.28 -19.61 -6.85
CA ILE A 88 0.95 -18.81 -6.92
C ILE A 88 0.70 -17.45 -7.58
N SER A 89 -0.30 -17.36 -8.46
CA SER A 89 -0.61 -16.16 -9.21
C SER A 89 -2.13 -16.05 -9.40
N PRO A 90 -2.85 -15.44 -8.44
CA PRO A 90 -4.33 -15.39 -8.42
C PRO A 90 -4.99 -14.76 -9.65
N ILE A 91 -4.24 -14.03 -10.47
CA ILE A 91 -4.68 -13.54 -11.78
C ILE A 91 -5.08 -14.67 -12.75
N TYR A 92 -4.71 -15.93 -12.49
CA TYR A 92 -5.13 -17.11 -13.25
C TYR A 92 -6.28 -17.90 -12.62
N ALA A 93 -6.69 -17.58 -11.39
CA ALA A 93 -7.74 -18.29 -10.66
C ALA A 93 -9.15 -18.12 -11.27
N ASP A 94 -10.07 -19.01 -10.89
CA ASP A 94 -11.49 -18.69 -10.92
C ASP A 94 -11.78 -17.62 -9.86
N LEU A 95 -12.61 -16.64 -10.23
CA LEU A 95 -12.93 -15.45 -9.43
C LEU A 95 -14.44 -15.32 -9.19
N ALA A 96 -15.24 -16.30 -9.60
CA ALA A 96 -16.68 -16.33 -9.35
C ALA A 96 -17.01 -16.42 -7.84
N ASN A 97 -18.13 -15.83 -7.45
CA ASN A 97 -18.67 -15.85 -6.07
C ASN A 97 -17.75 -15.25 -4.98
N LEU A 98 -16.69 -14.53 -5.36
CA LEU A 98 -15.86 -13.78 -4.41
C LEU A 98 -16.64 -12.59 -3.81
N PRO A 99 -16.28 -12.13 -2.58
CA PRO A 99 -16.85 -10.91 -2.03
C PRO A 99 -16.44 -9.68 -2.85
N PRO A 100 -17.21 -8.57 -2.76
CA PRO A 100 -16.79 -7.27 -3.28
C PRO A 100 -15.41 -6.87 -2.76
N VAL A 101 -14.63 -6.13 -3.55
CA VAL A 101 -13.29 -5.68 -3.14
C VAL A 101 -13.03 -4.22 -3.53
N LEU A 102 -12.39 -3.50 -2.61
CA LEU A 102 -11.72 -2.23 -2.87
C LEU A 102 -10.25 -2.50 -3.19
N ILE A 103 -9.78 -1.99 -4.31
CA ILE A 103 -8.36 -1.96 -4.71
C ILE A 103 -7.87 -0.51 -4.50
N VAL A 104 -6.87 -0.37 -3.62
CA VAL A 104 -6.18 0.89 -3.31
C VAL A 104 -4.82 0.83 -3.99
N GLU A 105 -4.59 1.71 -4.96
CA GLU A 105 -3.44 1.59 -5.87
C GLU A 105 -2.49 2.78 -5.91
N GLU A 106 -1.26 2.45 -6.27
CA GLU A 106 -0.14 3.31 -6.66
C GLU A 106 0.17 3.14 -8.17
N ASP A 107 1.40 3.42 -8.60
CA ASP A 107 1.85 3.36 -10.00
C ASP A 107 2.42 1.98 -10.39
N ILE A 108 3.28 1.37 -9.54
CA ILE A 108 4.14 0.25 -9.96
C ILE A 108 3.44 -1.11 -10.16
N LEU A 109 2.21 -1.28 -9.68
CA LEU A 109 1.40 -2.50 -9.85
C LEU A 109 0.14 -2.25 -10.69
N LEU A 110 -0.02 -1.04 -11.23
CA LEU A 110 -1.29 -0.57 -11.80
C LEU A 110 -1.82 -1.47 -12.92
N ASP A 111 -0.95 -1.98 -13.80
CA ASP A 111 -1.34 -2.91 -14.86
C ASP A 111 -1.85 -4.26 -14.32
N ASP A 112 -1.22 -4.83 -13.29
CA ASP A 112 -1.64 -6.08 -12.65
C ASP A 112 -3.00 -5.93 -11.94
N ASN A 113 -3.21 -4.80 -11.26
CA ASN A 113 -4.47 -4.51 -10.58
C ASN A 113 -5.59 -4.13 -11.55
N LEU A 114 -5.30 -3.42 -12.66
CA LEU A 114 -6.26 -3.20 -13.75
C LEU A 114 -6.67 -4.52 -14.41
N ALA A 115 -5.72 -5.44 -14.65
CA ALA A 115 -6.00 -6.78 -15.16
C ALA A 115 -6.85 -7.61 -14.18
N MET A 116 -6.54 -7.55 -12.88
CA MET A 116 -7.32 -8.20 -11.82
C MET A 116 -8.75 -7.63 -11.72
N ALA A 117 -8.90 -6.31 -11.71
CA ALA A 117 -10.18 -5.62 -11.68
C ALA A 117 -11.04 -5.96 -12.90
N ALA A 118 -10.44 -5.99 -14.10
CA ALA A 118 -11.12 -6.37 -15.33
C ALA A 118 -11.62 -7.82 -15.27
N ARG A 119 -10.80 -8.78 -14.81
CA ARG A 119 -11.22 -10.19 -14.64
C ARG A 119 -12.33 -10.34 -13.61
N ARG A 120 -12.22 -9.69 -12.45
CA ARG A 120 -13.24 -9.75 -11.38
C ARG A 120 -14.57 -9.14 -11.83
N SER A 121 -14.53 -7.99 -12.52
CA SER A 121 -15.72 -7.36 -13.11
C SER A 121 -16.38 -8.27 -14.16
N ALA A 122 -15.59 -8.98 -14.99
CA ALA A 122 -16.10 -9.96 -15.94
C ALA A 122 -16.72 -11.20 -15.27
N ALA A 123 -16.25 -11.57 -14.07
CA ALA A 123 -16.84 -12.61 -13.22
C ALA A 123 -18.07 -12.14 -12.41
N GLY A 124 -18.57 -10.91 -12.65
CA GLY A 124 -19.75 -10.35 -11.98
C GLY A 124 -19.50 -9.85 -10.56
N ILE A 125 -18.24 -9.75 -10.13
CA ILE A 125 -17.89 -9.23 -8.80
C ILE A 125 -17.93 -7.70 -8.81
N ASP A 126 -18.40 -7.13 -7.70
CA ASP A 126 -18.44 -5.68 -7.47
C ASP A 126 -17.05 -5.16 -7.05
N ILE A 127 -16.51 -4.20 -7.81
CA ILE A 127 -15.13 -3.71 -7.72
C ILE A 127 -15.10 -2.20 -7.63
N ASP A 128 -14.45 -1.70 -6.58
CA ASP A 128 -14.03 -0.31 -6.44
C ASP A 128 -12.50 -0.29 -6.63
N LEU A 129 -11.96 0.56 -7.52
CA LEU A 129 -10.51 0.69 -7.74
C LEU A 129 -10.17 2.18 -7.76
N ARG A 130 -9.24 2.58 -6.88
CA ARG A 130 -8.86 3.97 -6.67
C ARG A 130 -7.35 4.11 -6.72
N VAL A 131 -6.88 5.04 -7.55
CA VAL A 131 -5.46 5.33 -7.75
C VAL A 131 -5.09 6.59 -6.98
N TYR A 132 -4.07 6.49 -6.13
CA TYR A 132 -3.62 7.56 -5.26
C TYR A 132 -2.33 8.19 -5.82
N PRO A 133 -2.39 9.44 -6.33
CA PRO A 133 -1.30 10.01 -7.10
C PRO A 133 -0.09 10.36 -6.23
N ALA A 134 1.11 10.07 -6.74
CA ALA A 134 2.40 10.20 -6.04
C ALA A 134 2.54 9.38 -4.74
N ALA A 135 1.71 8.35 -4.55
CA ALA A 135 1.90 7.33 -3.54
C ALA A 135 2.95 6.27 -3.99
N PRO A 136 3.91 5.89 -3.12
CA PRO A 136 4.77 4.72 -3.32
C PRO A 136 4.25 3.47 -2.58
N HIS A 137 4.95 2.34 -2.73
CA HIS A 137 4.52 1.07 -2.17
C HIS A 137 4.33 1.12 -0.65
N GLY A 138 3.12 0.75 -0.19
CA GLY A 138 2.75 0.80 1.21
C GLY A 138 2.52 2.21 1.77
N PHE A 139 2.25 3.22 0.93
CA PHE A 139 2.06 4.62 1.35
C PHE A 139 1.13 4.84 2.55
N THR A 140 0.14 3.98 2.74
CA THR A 140 -0.82 4.01 3.86
C THR A 140 -0.17 3.85 5.24
N ALA A 141 1.09 3.43 5.32
CA ALA A 141 1.90 3.40 6.54
C ALA A 141 2.58 4.74 6.89
N HIS A 142 2.46 5.77 6.06
CA HIS A 142 3.15 7.07 6.22
C HIS A 142 2.18 8.22 6.52
N GLU A 143 2.67 9.26 7.21
CA GLU A 143 1.89 10.41 7.68
C GLU A 143 1.56 11.45 6.57
N THR A 144 1.22 11.00 5.36
CA THR A 144 0.84 11.86 4.23
C THR A 144 -0.66 12.13 4.19
N PHE A 145 -1.07 13.27 3.62
CA PHE A 145 -2.49 13.55 3.40
C PHE A 145 -3.15 12.55 2.43
N VAL A 146 -2.40 12.04 1.45
CA VAL A 146 -2.86 10.99 0.53
C VAL A 146 -3.07 9.65 1.25
N ALA A 147 -2.17 9.27 2.16
CA ALA A 147 -2.35 8.09 3.01
C ALA A 147 -3.57 8.22 3.93
N ARG A 148 -3.77 9.38 4.55
CA ARG A 148 -4.95 9.65 5.38
C ARG A 148 -6.25 9.54 4.56
N ALA A 149 -6.30 10.16 3.39
CA ALA A 149 -7.45 10.07 2.49
C ALA A 149 -7.75 8.61 2.07
N ALA A 150 -6.72 7.81 1.78
CA ALA A 150 -6.90 6.39 1.48
C ALA A 150 -7.44 5.59 2.67
N LEU A 151 -6.96 5.84 3.89
CA LEU A 151 -7.46 5.19 5.11
C LEU A 151 -8.92 5.59 5.43
N GLU A 152 -9.28 6.86 5.22
CA GLU A 152 -10.66 7.34 5.32
C GLU A 152 -11.57 6.69 4.27
N ASP A 153 -11.14 6.65 3.01
CA ASP A 153 -11.87 6.00 1.90
C ASP A 153 -12.04 4.48 2.14
N ILE A 154 -11.02 3.77 2.65
CA ILE A 154 -11.11 2.37 3.07
C ILE A 154 -12.16 2.20 4.19
N HIS A 155 -12.12 3.06 5.22
CA HIS A 155 -13.04 2.97 6.35
C HIS A 155 -14.49 3.23 5.93
N LEU A 156 -14.73 4.22 5.08
CA LEU A 156 -16.05 4.51 4.49
C LEU A 156 -16.55 3.36 3.61
N TRP A 157 -15.68 2.77 2.79
CA TRP A 157 -16.03 1.61 1.96
C TRP A 157 -16.42 0.42 2.83
N LEU A 158 -15.61 0.04 3.83
CA LEU A 158 -15.92 -1.04 4.77
C LEU A 158 -17.23 -0.77 5.53
N GLY A 159 -17.41 0.46 6.04
CA GLY A 159 -18.62 0.88 6.75
C GLY A 159 -19.90 0.79 5.90
N SER A 160 -19.79 0.98 4.58
CA SER A 160 -20.90 0.81 3.63
C SER A 160 -21.28 -0.66 3.41
N ARG A 161 -20.31 -1.59 3.52
CA ARG A 161 -20.52 -3.04 3.33
C ARG A 161 -21.03 -3.74 4.59
N PHE A 162 -20.57 -3.31 5.77
CA PHE A 162 -20.92 -3.91 7.07
C PHE A 162 -21.93 -3.06 7.86
N GLY A 163 -22.85 -2.39 7.16
CA GLY A 163 -23.75 -1.39 7.72
C GLY A 163 -24.63 -1.89 8.88
N ARG A 164 -24.23 -1.53 10.12
CA ARG A 164 -25.02 -1.54 11.37
C ARG A 164 -26.18 -2.55 11.46
N ASN A 165 -25.91 -3.70 12.08
CA ASN A 165 -26.91 -4.43 12.86
C ASN A 165 -27.32 -3.60 14.10
N ALA A 166 -28.11 -2.55 13.89
CA ALA A 166 -28.59 -1.64 14.93
C ALA A 166 -30.10 -1.82 15.20
N SER A 167 -30.57 -3.07 15.19
CA SER A 167 -31.98 -3.43 15.43
C SER A 167 -32.25 -3.98 16.83
N SER A 168 -31.41 -3.64 17.83
CA SER A 168 -31.73 -3.78 19.26
C SER A 168 -30.75 -3.04 20.18
N VAL A 169 -30.90 -1.73 20.32
CA VAL A 169 -30.49 -1.02 21.54
C VAL A 169 -31.71 -0.29 22.06
N SER A 170 -32.17 -0.67 23.25
CA SER A 170 -33.32 -0.03 23.92
C SER A 170 -32.98 1.38 24.36
N SER A 171 -33.99 2.25 24.38
CA SER A 171 -33.94 3.65 24.76
C SER A 171 -32.97 3.99 25.90
N MET A 172 -32.05 4.91 25.63
CA MET A 172 -31.33 5.67 26.64
C MET A 172 -31.16 7.10 26.11
N GLU A 173 -31.56 8.09 26.92
CA GLU A 173 -31.76 9.48 26.50
C GLU A 173 -30.44 10.23 26.18
N PRO A 174 -30.48 11.29 25.35
CA PRO A 174 -29.28 11.99 24.90
C PRO A 174 -28.78 13.03 25.93
N GLU A 175 -27.66 12.77 26.58
CA GLU A 175 -26.92 13.84 27.27
C GLU A 175 -26.17 14.72 26.24
N ALA A 176 -26.43 16.03 26.31
CA ALA A 176 -25.95 16.98 25.32
C ALA A 176 -24.53 17.47 25.63
N ASN A 177 -23.56 17.06 24.81
CA ASN A 177 -22.22 17.66 24.80
C ASN A 177 -21.88 18.17 23.39
N GLY A 178 -22.50 19.29 23.03
CA GLY A 178 -22.47 19.84 21.67
C GLY A 178 -21.20 20.65 21.38
N LEU A 179 -20.25 20.06 20.66
CA LEU A 179 -19.11 20.80 20.11
C LEU A 179 -19.56 21.64 18.90
N VAL A 180 -19.96 22.89 19.16
CA VAL A 180 -20.40 23.81 18.10
C VAL A 180 -19.21 24.29 17.27
N LEU A 181 -19.19 23.93 15.99
CA LEU A 181 -18.32 24.54 14.98
C LEU A 181 -18.72 25.99 14.76
N LEU A 182 -18.04 26.92 15.44
CA LEU A 182 -18.10 28.34 15.12
C LEU A 182 -17.39 28.60 13.77
N PRO A 183 -17.92 29.48 12.90
CA PRO A 183 -17.29 29.80 11.63
C PRO A 183 -15.97 30.55 11.85
N ALA A 184 -14.97 30.26 11.02
CA ALA A 184 -13.65 30.88 11.12
C ALA A 184 -13.71 32.39 10.86
N VAL A 185 -13.14 33.18 11.77
CA VAL A 185 -12.96 34.63 11.60
C VAL A 185 -11.74 34.89 10.71
N PRO A 186 -11.85 35.65 9.60
CA PRO A 186 -10.70 35.96 8.76
C PRO A 186 -9.68 36.86 9.49
N GLY A 187 -8.41 36.47 9.51
CA GLY A 187 -7.30 37.40 9.77
C GLY A 187 -6.33 37.09 10.92
N GLN A 188 -6.46 35.98 11.65
CA GLN A 188 -5.44 35.59 12.64
C GLN A 188 -4.41 34.63 12.06
N VAL A 189 -3.13 35.01 12.19
CA VAL A 189 -1.97 34.14 11.95
C VAL A 189 -1.76 33.25 13.18
N ILE A 190 -1.62 31.94 12.96
CA ILE A 190 -1.16 31.01 13.98
C ILE A 190 0.37 30.91 13.84
N THR A 191 1.09 31.19 14.92
CA THR A 191 2.54 30.95 15.04
C THR A 191 2.80 29.70 15.85
N ASP A 192 3.81 28.91 15.48
CA ASP A 192 4.21 27.71 16.19
C ASP A 192 4.76 28.00 17.60
N GLU A 193 3.90 27.91 18.62
CA GLU A 193 4.26 27.43 19.96
C GLU A 193 2.98 27.14 20.76
N MET A 194 2.72 25.87 21.09
CA MET A 194 1.72 25.53 22.12
C MET A 194 2.20 24.34 22.96
N VAL A 195 2.66 24.64 24.17
CA VAL A 195 3.03 23.64 25.18
C VAL A 195 1.77 22.91 25.65
N VAL A 196 1.83 21.58 25.70
CA VAL A 196 0.77 20.74 26.26
C VAL A 196 1.07 20.48 27.74
N GLU A 197 0.51 21.31 28.63
CA GLU A 197 0.40 20.95 30.05
C GLU A 197 -0.84 20.08 30.27
N ALA A 198 -0.63 18.78 30.51
CA ALA A 198 -1.71 17.86 30.87
C ALA A 198 -2.01 17.98 32.37
N ARG A 199 -3.17 18.56 32.71
CA ARG A 199 -3.63 18.67 34.08
C ARG A 199 -4.43 17.43 34.49
N LEU A 200 -3.82 16.59 35.33
CA LEU A 200 -4.50 15.49 36.03
C LEU A 200 -5.04 16.03 37.36
N ASP A 201 -6.33 16.38 37.40
CA ASP A 201 -7.03 16.65 38.66
C ASP A 201 -7.92 15.45 39.05
N GLY A 202 -7.97 15.17 40.34
CA GLY A 202 -8.90 14.27 41.04
C GLY A 202 -9.09 14.76 42.48
#